data_AF-A0A420PAX8-F1
#
_entry.id   AF-A0A420PAX8-F1
#
_cell.length_a   1.000
_cell.length_b   1.000
_cell.length_c   1.000
_cell.angle_alpha   90.00
_cell.angle_beta   90.00
_cell.angle_gamma   90.00
#
_symmetry.space_group_name_H-M   'P 1'
#
loop_
_entity.id
_entity.type
_entity.pdbx_description
1 polymer ?
#
loop_
_entity_poly.entity_id
_entity_poly.type
_entity_poly.pdbx_seq_one_letter_code
_entity_poly.pdbx_strand_id
1 'polypeptide(L)'
;MFSDYRWQYFSSLTEGPTRSRAELFLESVDWPALQAFTATRRNGSDCRILPHIGLGYNHMVRIIEFDDGYRWVARLKLPPLSKPNASESEQVSDTTMICEVNTISLLRQKTSIPIPKIHAFEARFNCSVGAPFMLMDCLKGNVGMDLGMTIPPEKKQTFLNALAKIHVQLSKVQLPKIGTVLSMNPDGTCQQGPIPGLGGPFTTATEFFEAWSARVKFGKSDEQLRAASGQHADDIAYSTSLFPQTIKKLADKLSVCDHGPFPICHGDFGHNNIIVDDNYKVLGVIDWEGAFAAPWEIFGDFPLNLSIVPPAMDVPWAYNEDGSPKSADVAQRFADQEEYVAAVKEEENRSGGVHQLSEALENSERQQLATAMRLFRDGKPGWYSKVVDKFLGN
;
A
#
# COMPACT_ATOMS: atom_id res chain seq x y z
N MET A 1 -12.45 4.84 -25.45
CA MET A 1 -11.46 4.09 -26.23
C MET A 1 -10.15 4.26 -25.48
N PHE A 2 -9.44 3.18 -25.16
CA PHE A 2 -8.14 3.25 -24.46
C PHE A 2 -7.07 3.75 -25.42
N SER A 3 -6.34 4.80 -25.04
CA SER A 3 -5.34 5.43 -25.92
C SER A 3 -4.07 4.59 -26.03
N ASP A 4 -3.40 4.31 -24.91
CA ASP A 4 -2.22 3.44 -24.81
C ASP A 4 -1.73 3.29 -23.36
N TYR A 5 -0.78 2.39 -23.12
CA TYR A 5 -0.01 2.31 -21.88
C TYR A 5 1.02 3.45 -21.82
N ARG A 6 1.08 4.14 -20.68
CA ARG A 6 1.98 5.28 -20.44
C ARG A 6 3.15 4.93 -19.53
N TRP A 7 3.63 3.68 -19.61
CA TRP A 7 4.71 3.14 -18.78
C TRP A 7 6.07 3.72 -19.17
N GLN A 8 6.29 4.99 -18.81
CA GLN A 8 7.48 5.75 -19.22
C GLN A 8 8.55 5.81 -18.13
N TYR A 9 8.26 5.34 -16.91
CA TYR A 9 9.17 5.49 -15.78
C TYR A 9 10.54 4.84 -16.05
N PHE A 10 10.57 3.61 -16.55
CA PHE A 10 11.84 2.94 -16.91
C PHE A 10 12.66 3.77 -17.91
N SER A 11 12.03 4.30 -18.96
CA SER A 11 12.69 5.13 -19.98
C SER A 11 13.08 6.52 -19.48
N SER A 12 12.41 7.05 -18.46
CA SER A 12 12.76 8.35 -17.86
C SER A 12 14.01 8.30 -16.97
N LEU A 13 14.40 7.10 -16.51
CA LEU A 13 15.61 6.90 -15.72
C LEU A 13 16.82 6.92 -16.66
N THR A 14 17.66 7.96 -16.56
CA THR A 14 18.88 8.10 -17.37
C THR A 14 20.06 7.35 -16.78
N GLU A 15 20.23 7.39 -15.47
CA GLU A 15 21.35 6.77 -14.73
C GLU A 15 20.97 6.50 -13.27
N GLY A 16 21.90 5.91 -12.52
CA GLY A 16 21.75 5.69 -11.08
C GLY A 16 21.31 4.28 -10.68
N PRO A 17 21.27 3.99 -9.37
CA PRO A 17 21.15 2.64 -8.84
C PRO A 17 19.84 1.95 -9.26
N THR A 18 18.75 2.69 -9.36
CA THR A 18 17.46 2.16 -9.85
C THR A 18 17.52 1.75 -11.31
N ARG A 19 18.15 2.57 -12.17
CA ARG A 19 18.33 2.27 -13.59
C ARG A 19 19.19 1.03 -13.78
N SER A 20 20.37 1.02 -13.16
CA SER A 20 21.30 -0.11 -13.26
C SER A 20 20.70 -1.40 -12.71
N ARG A 21 19.96 -1.35 -11.59
CA ARG A 21 19.23 -2.50 -11.04
C ARG A 21 18.22 -3.06 -12.05
N ALA A 22 17.46 -2.20 -12.71
CA ALA A 22 16.44 -2.62 -13.67
C ALA A 22 17.06 -3.20 -14.94
N GLU A 23 18.14 -2.61 -15.46
CA GLU A 23 18.86 -3.12 -16.65
C GLU A 23 19.50 -4.47 -16.38
N LEU A 24 20.25 -4.61 -15.28
CA LEU A 24 20.86 -5.88 -14.90
C LEU A 24 19.80 -6.98 -14.71
N PHE A 25 18.65 -6.62 -14.12
CA PHE A 25 17.55 -7.55 -13.98
C PHE A 25 16.95 -7.97 -15.33
N LEU A 26 16.79 -7.02 -16.26
CA LEU A 26 16.28 -7.30 -17.60
C LEU A 26 17.17 -8.30 -18.35
N GLU A 27 18.49 -8.19 -18.17
CA GLU A 27 19.48 -9.11 -18.75
C GLU A 27 19.53 -10.47 -18.04
N SER A 28 19.25 -10.53 -16.73
CA SER A 28 19.34 -11.77 -15.96
C SER A 28 18.14 -12.70 -16.12
N VAL A 29 16.97 -12.18 -16.52
CA VAL A 29 15.73 -12.97 -16.65
C VAL A 29 15.75 -13.82 -17.92
N ASP A 30 15.42 -15.10 -17.78
CA ASP A 30 15.21 -16.00 -18.91
C ASP A 30 13.81 -15.78 -19.50
N TRP A 31 13.71 -14.82 -20.41
CA TRP A 31 12.46 -14.46 -21.11
C TRP A 31 11.87 -15.62 -21.94
N PRO A 32 12.67 -16.41 -22.69
CA PRO A 32 12.17 -17.63 -23.33
C PRO A 32 11.53 -18.63 -22.34
N ALA A 33 12.14 -18.85 -21.18
CA ALA A 33 11.56 -19.72 -20.16
C ALA A 33 10.23 -19.18 -19.62
N LEU A 34 10.12 -17.86 -19.42
CA LEU A 34 8.86 -17.22 -19.01
C LEU A 34 7.77 -17.38 -20.09
N GLN A 35 8.12 -17.22 -21.36
CA GLN A 35 7.19 -17.44 -22.49
C GLN A 35 6.72 -18.90 -22.54
N ALA A 36 7.63 -19.87 -22.44
CA ALA A 36 7.30 -21.29 -22.45
C ALA A 36 6.39 -21.68 -21.26
N PHE A 37 6.70 -21.17 -20.07
CA PHE A 37 5.85 -21.34 -18.89
C PHE A 37 4.46 -20.76 -19.13
N THR A 38 4.38 -19.53 -19.66
CA THR A 38 3.13 -18.84 -19.92
C THR A 38 2.25 -19.55 -20.95
N ALA A 39 2.85 -19.99 -22.06
CA ALA A 39 2.17 -20.75 -23.10
C ALA A 39 1.56 -22.05 -22.54
N THR A 40 2.33 -22.79 -21.72
CA THR A 40 1.86 -24.01 -21.06
C THR A 40 0.63 -23.75 -20.17
N ARG A 41 0.62 -22.63 -19.44
CA ARG A 41 -0.51 -22.24 -18.58
C ARG A 41 -1.76 -21.81 -19.37
N ARG A 42 -1.61 -21.55 -20.66
CA ARG A 42 -2.70 -21.20 -21.56
C ARG A 42 -2.90 -22.26 -22.64
N ASN A 43 -2.90 -23.54 -22.25
CA ASN A 43 -3.16 -24.68 -23.14
C ASN A 43 -2.24 -24.76 -24.38
N GLY A 44 -0.99 -24.29 -24.25
CA GLY A 44 -0.02 -24.29 -25.34
C GLY A 44 -0.22 -23.18 -26.37
N SER A 45 -1.04 -22.15 -26.10
CA SER A 45 -1.11 -20.98 -26.98
C SER A 45 0.21 -20.23 -27.01
N ASP A 46 0.75 -20.01 -28.20
CA ASP A 46 1.96 -19.22 -28.38
C ASP A 46 1.75 -17.77 -27.92
N CYS A 47 2.85 -17.15 -27.50
CA CYS A 47 2.83 -15.80 -26.96
C CYS A 47 4.15 -15.07 -27.17
N ARG A 48 4.07 -13.74 -27.19
CA ARG A 48 5.21 -12.83 -27.29
C ARG A 48 5.21 -11.83 -26.15
N ILE A 49 6.40 -11.47 -25.68
CA ILE A 49 6.57 -10.39 -24.70
C ILE A 49 6.69 -9.07 -25.46
N LEU A 50 5.83 -8.12 -25.15
CA LEU A 50 5.84 -6.78 -25.76
C LEU A 50 6.97 -5.91 -25.18
N PRO A 51 7.43 -4.89 -25.92
CA PRO A 51 8.55 -4.03 -25.51
C PRO A 51 8.23 -3.13 -24.30
N HIS A 52 6.95 -2.93 -23.96
CA HIS A 52 6.54 -2.12 -22.82
C HIS A 52 7.13 -2.67 -21.51
N ILE A 53 7.70 -1.78 -20.70
CA ILE A 53 8.26 -2.08 -19.38
C ILE A 53 7.60 -1.15 -18.37
N GLY A 54 6.73 -1.73 -17.53
CA GLY A 54 6.31 -1.10 -16.30
C GLY A 54 7.39 -1.31 -15.24
N LEU A 55 7.71 -0.29 -14.46
CA LEU A 55 8.71 -0.39 -13.41
C LEU A 55 8.16 0.26 -12.14
N GLY A 56 8.12 -0.52 -11.06
CA GLY A 56 7.87 -0.03 -9.70
C GLY A 56 9.14 -0.11 -8.85
N TYR A 57 9.02 0.18 -7.56
CA TYR A 57 10.16 0.08 -6.65
C TYR A 57 10.68 -1.36 -6.49
N ASN A 58 9.76 -2.33 -6.41
CA ASN A 58 10.08 -3.73 -6.15
C ASN A 58 9.88 -4.65 -7.37
N HIS A 59 9.27 -4.17 -8.44
CA HIS A 59 8.80 -5.04 -9.51
C HIS A 59 9.06 -4.47 -10.90
N MET A 60 9.33 -5.38 -11.84
CA MET A 60 9.28 -5.13 -13.26
C MET A 60 8.03 -5.80 -13.84
N VAL A 61 7.31 -5.10 -14.71
CA VAL A 61 6.07 -5.57 -15.34
C VAL A 61 6.25 -5.60 -16.85
N ARG A 62 5.92 -6.74 -17.47
CA ARG A 62 5.94 -6.94 -18.92
C ARG A 62 4.59 -7.40 -19.41
N ILE A 63 4.17 -6.94 -20.59
CA ILE A 63 2.94 -7.41 -21.23
C ILE A 63 3.28 -8.64 -22.07
N ILE A 64 2.48 -9.69 -21.90
CA ILE A 64 2.49 -10.89 -22.73
C ILE A 64 1.26 -10.84 -23.61
N GLU A 65 1.45 -10.90 -24.92
CA GLU A 65 0.38 -10.95 -25.91
C GLU A 65 0.36 -12.32 -26.57
N PHE A 66 -0.83 -12.91 -26.64
CA PHE A 66 -1.07 -14.19 -27.29
C PHE A 66 -1.59 -14.00 -28.72
N ASP A 67 -1.59 -15.06 -29.51
CA ASP A 67 -2.01 -15.03 -30.92
C ASP A 67 -3.45 -14.57 -31.15
N ASP A 68 -4.33 -14.81 -30.17
CA ASP A 68 -5.73 -14.35 -30.20
C ASP A 68 -5.90 -12.88 -29.79
N GLY A 69 -4.80 -12.16 -29.57
CA GLY A 69 -4.78 -10.76 -29.14
C GLY A 69 -5.13 -10.55 -27.67
N TYR A 70 -5.39 -11.63 -26.91
CA TYR A 70 -5.55 -11.52 -25.45
C TYR A 70 -4.19 -11.17 -24.82
N ARG A 71 -4.23 -10.49 -23.67
CA ARG A 71 -3.01 -10.03 -22.99
C ARG A 71 -3.02 -10.42 -21.52
N TRP A 72 -1.87 -10.91 -21.04
CA TRP A 72 -1.53 -11.03 -19.63
C TRP A 72 -0.41 -10.06 -19.28
N VAL A 73 -0.20 -9.82 -17.99
CA VAL A 73 1.01 -9.17 -17.47
C VAL A 73 1.81 -10.18 -16.68
N ALA A 74 3.13 -10.15 -16.87
CA ALA A 74 4.08 -10.78 -15.97
C ALA A 74 4.64 -9.71 -15.04
N ARG A 75 4.41 -9.85 -13.73
CA ARG A 75 4.99 -9.01 -12.68
C ARG A 75 6.09 -9.82 -11.99
N LEU A 76 7.33 -9.39 -12.15
CA LEU A 76 8.52 -10.07 -11.65
C LEU A 76 9.13 -9.27 -10.49
N LYS A 77 9.60 -9.97 -9.45
CA LYS A 77 10.26 -9.35 -8.29
C LYS A 77 11.69 -8.96 -8.66
N LEU A 78 12.03 -7.68 -8.50
CA LEU A 78 13.39 -7.19 -8.64
C LEU A 78 14.25 -7.65 -7.45
N PRO A 79 15.54 -7.98 -7.65
CA PRO A 79 16.47 -8.25 -6.55
C PRO A 79 16.57 -7.02 -5.65
N PRO A 80 16.78 -7.13 -4.32
CA PRO A 80 16.85 -5.97 -3.43
C PRO A 80 17.99 -5.01 -3.81
N LEU A 81 17.79 -3.69 -3.62
CA LEU A 81 18.79 -2.65 -3.91
C LEU A 81 20.06 -2.79 -3.06
N SER A 82 19.91 -3.26 -1.83
CA SER A 82 20.98 -3.54 -0.88
C SER A 82 21.04 -5.04 -0.64
N LYS A 83 22.24 -5.63 -0.70
CA LYS A 83 22.45 -7.07 -0.48
C LYS A 83 22.16 -7.42 0.99
N PRO A 84 21.05 -8.10 1.32
CA PRO A 84 20.87 -8.67 2.64
C PRO A 84 21.65 -10.00 2.71
N ASN A 85 21.78 -10.57 3.90
CA ASN A 85 22.23 -11.96 4.03
C ASN A 85 21.25 -12.86 3.25
N ALA A 86 21.76 -13.58 2.24
CA ALA A 86 20.97 -14.17 1.17
C ALA A 86 19.83 -15.10 1.64
N SER A 87 20.09 -15.96 2.64
CA SER A 87 19.17 -17.04 3.01
C SER A 87 17.89 -16.60 3.74
N GLU A 88 17.95 -15.58 4.60
CA GLU A 88 16.75 -15.08 5.30
C GLU A 88 15.89 -14.20 4.37
N SER A 89 16.53 -13.49 3.43
CA SER A 89 15.82 -12.61 2.49
C SER A 89 14.99 -13.36 1.45
N GLU A 90 15.45 -14.54 1.03
CA GLU A 90 14.75 -15.38 0.05
C GLU A 90 13.46 -15.96 0.64
N GLN A 91 13.51 -16.58 1.83
CA GLN A 91 12.34 -17.18 2.47
C GLN A 91 11.24 -16.16 2.83
N VAL A 92 11.64 -14.96 3.28
CA VAL A 92 10.71 -13.86 3.57
C VAL A 92 10.03 -13.37 2.29
N SER A 93 10.76 -13.31 1.19
CA SER A 93 10.22 -12.90 -0.11
C SER A 93 9.24 -13.94 -0.68
N ASP A 94 9.56 -15.25 -0.61
CA ASP A 94 8.65 -16.32 -1.04
C ASP A 94 7.32 -16.25 -0.27
N THR A 95 7.40 -16.09 1.05
CA THR A 95 6.22 -15.98 1.93
C THR A 95 5.38 -14.74 1.60
N THR A 96 6.02 -13.62 1.25
CA THR A 96 5.33 -12.37 0.91
C THR A 96 4.48 -12.54 -0.36
N MET A 97 5.04 -13.15 -1.42
CA MET A 97 4.28 -13.41 -2.65
C MET A 97 3.12 -14.38 -2.39
N ILE A 98 3.33 -15.42 -1.58
CA ILE A 98 2.25 -16.35 -1.20
C ILE A 98 1.13 -15.62 -0.46
N CYS A 99 1.46 -14.73 0.49
CA CYS A 99 0.48 -13.92 1.20
C CYS A 99 -0.31 -13.00 0.27
N GLU A 100 0.36 -12.39 -0.71
CA GLU A 100 -0.27 -11.55 -1.73
C GLU A 100 -1.29 -12.36 -2.56
N VAL A 101 -0.90 -13.54 -3.05
CA VAL A 101 -1.78 -14.42 -3.84
C VAL A 101 -3.02 -14.84 -3.04
N ASN A 102 -2.83 -15.23 -1.77
CA ASN A 102 -3.95 -15.63 -0.91
C ASN A 102 -4.88 -14.46 -0.58
N THR A 103 -4.32 -13.26 -0.35
CA THR A 103 -5.11 -12.05 -0.11
C THR A 103 -5.96 -11.70 -1.33
N ILE A 104 -5.37 -11.75 -2.54
CA ILE A 104 -6.10 -11.53 -3.79
C ILE A 104 -7.23 -12.57 -3.94
N SER A 105 -6.96 -13.84 -3.64
CA SER A 105 -7.97 -14.90 -3.69
C SER A 105 -9.13 -14.63 -2.73
N LEU A 106 -8.84 -14.29 -1.46
CA LEU A 106 -9.83 -13.94 -0.45
C LEU A 106 -10.70 -12.77 -0.90
N LEU A 107 -10.07 -11.67 -1.33
CA LEU A 107 -10.79 -10.45 -1.71
C LEU A 107 -11.66 -10.64 -2.95
N ARG A 108 -11.18 -11.39 -3.95
CA ARG A 108 -11.98 -11.72 -5.14
C ARG A 108 -13.18 -12.61 -4.84
N GLN A 109 -13.11 -13.43 -3.79
CA GLN A 109 -14.24 -14.26 -3.35
C GLN A 109 -15.25 -13.47 -2.52
N LYS A 110 -14.80 -12.50 -1.72
CA LYS A 110 -15.62 -11.79 -0.73
C LYS A 110 -16.13 -10.43 -1.19
N THR A 111 -15.60 -9.89 -2.28
CA THR A 111 -15.90 -8.52 -2.73
C THR A 111 -16.17 -8.45 -4.23
N SER A 112 -16.72 -7.32 -4.67
CA SER A 112 -16.83 -6.93 -6.07
C SER A 112 -15.73 -5.95 -6.51
N ILE A 113 -14.67 -5.80 -5.69
CA ILE A 113 -13.53 -4.94 -6.03
C ILE A 113 -12.89 -5.48 -7.32
N PRO A 114 -12.62 -4.61 -8.31
CA PRO A 114 -11.90 -5.05 -9.49
C PRO A 114 -10.45 -5.34 -9.10
N ILE A 115 -10.08 -6.61 -9.00
CA ILE A 115 -8.70 -7.05 -8.73
C ILE A 115 -8.30 -7.96 -9.89
N PRO A 116 -7.15 -7.76 -10.57
CA PRO A 116 -6.72 -8.64 -11.66
C PRO A 116 -6.70 -10.12 -11.26
N LYS A 117 -7.19 -11.01 -12.12
CA LYS A 117 -7.08 -12.46 -11.86
C LYS A 117 -5.63 -12.88 -11.99
N ILE A 118 -5.18 -13.73 -11.08
CA ILE A 118 -3.90 -14.43 -11.18
C ILE A 118 -4.13 -15.73 -11.96
N HIS A 119 -3.36 -15.94 -13.02
CA HIS A 119 -3.42 -17.13 -13.87
C HIS A 119 -2.40 -18.19 -13.44
N ALA A 120 -1.22 -17.74 -13.03
CA ALA A 120 -0.17 -18.59 -12.45
C ALA A 120 0.84 -17.72 -11.71
N PHE A 121 1.64 -18.33 -10.84
CA PHE A 121 2.76 -17.68 -10.19
C PHE A 121 3.86 -18.71 -9.87
N GLU A 122 5.06 -18.22 -9.63
CA GLU A 122 6.20 -18.97 -9.13
C GLU A 122 6.92 -18.08 -8.11
N ALA A 123 6.93 -18.54 -6.85
CA ALA A 123 7.47 -17.75 -5.74
C ALA A 123 8.99 -17.92 -5.60
N ARG A 124 9.57 -19.01 -6.12
CA ARG A 124 10.98 -19.35 -5.88
C ARG A 124 11.92 -18.53 -6.76
N PHE A 125 13.01 -18.05 -6.17
CA PHE A 125 14.08 -17.35 -6.91
C PHE A 125 14.84 -18.25 -7.87
N ASN A 126 15.07 -19.51 -7.51
CA ASN A 126 15.83 -20.47 -8.32
C ASN A 126 14.96 -21.19 -9.38
N CYS A 127 13.85 -20.58 -9.80
CA CYS A 127 13.04 -21.11 -10.90
C CYS A 127 13.73 -20.90 -12.25
N SER A 128 13.24 -21.57 -13.30
CA SER A 128 13.81 -21.49 -14.65
C SER A 128 13.82 -20.08 -15.25
N VAL A 129 12.96 -19.18 -14.76
CA VAL A 129 12.89 -17.78 -15.22
C VAL A 129 13.99 -16.90 -14.60
N GLY A 130 14.59 -17.35 -13.49
CA GLY A 130 15.62 -16.61 -12.76
C GLY A 130 15.08 -15.53 -11.80
N ALA A 131 13.76 -15.44 -11.62
CA ALA A 131 13.13 -14.52 -10.66
C ALA A 131 11.72 -14.98 -10.28
N PRO A 132 11.24 -14.70 -9.06
CA PRO A 132 9.83 -14.89 -8.70
C PRO A 132 8.92 -14.03 -9.57
N PHE A 133 7.79 -14.57 -9.98
CA PHE A 133 6.85 -13.87 -10.84
C PHE A 133 5.40 -14.30 -10.64
N MET A 134 4.48 -13.45 -11.07
CA MET A 134 3.08 -13.79 -11.26
C MET A 134 2.56 -13.35 -12.62
N LEU A 135 1.70 -14.18 -13.20
CA LEU A 135 0.95 -13.92 -14.44
C LEU A 135 -0.46 -13.50 -14.09
N MET A 136 -0.90 -12.35 -14.60
CA MET A 136 -2.17 -11.72 -14.23
C MET A 136 -2.93 -11.17 -15.44
N ASP A 137 -4.21 -10.86 -15.27
CA ASP A 137 -4.96 -10.09 -16.26
C ASP A 137 -4.25 -8.77 -16.62
N CYS A 138 -4.16 -8.47 -17.92
CA CYS A 138 -3.66 -7.19 -18.40
C CYS A 138 -4.81 -6.18 -18.51
N LEU A 139 -4.84 -5.21 -17.62
CA LEU A 139 -5.86 -4.15 -17.64
C LEU A 139 -5.42 -3.00 -18.56
N LYS A 140 -6.30 -2.60 -19.47
CA LYS A 140 -6.08 -1.51 -20.43
C LYS A 140 -6.24 -0.13 -19.76
N GLY A 141 -5.30 0.20 -18.88
CA GLY A 141 -5.29 1.44 -18.13
C GLY A 141 -3.90 1.77 -17.58
N ASN A 142 -3.83 2.85 -16.82
CA ASN A 142 -2.60 3.39 -16.26
C ASN A 142 -2.77 3.67 -14.77
N VAL A 143 -1.69 3.60 -13.99
CA VAL A 143 -1.72 3.97 -12.56
C VAL A 143 -1.34 5.44 -12.37
N GLY A 144 -1.57 5.98 -11.17
CA GLY A 144 -1.24 7.37 -10.84
C GLY A 144 0.19 7.77 -11.17
N MET A 145 1.17 6.86 -10.99
CA MET A 145 2.58 7.12 -11.32
C MET A 145 2.79 7.42 -12.81
N ASP A 146 2.08 6.71 -13.69
CA ASP A 146 2.12 6.92 -15.15
C ASP A 146 1.35 8.19 -15.59
N LEU A 147 0.52 8.73 -14.69
CA LEU A 147 -0.34 9.89 -14.92
C LEU A 147 0.16 11.14 -14.18
N GLY A 148 1.43 11.13 -13.74
CA GLY A 148 2.05 12.27 -13.07
C GLY A 148 1.55 12.53 -11.65
N MET A 149 0.95 11.52 -11.01
CA MET A 149 0.42 11.59 -9.63
C MET A 149 -0.62 12.71 -9.42
N THR A 150 -1.31 13.09 -10.50
CA THR A 150 -2.34 14.14 -10.46
C THR A 150 -3.67 13.57 -10.96
N ILE A 151 -4.75 13.97 -10.30
CA ILE A 151 -6.11 13.62 -10.72
C ILE A 151 -6.74 14.91 -11.26
N PRO A 152 -7.22 14.93 -12.52
CA PRO A 152 -7.88 16.09 -13.10
C PRO A 152 -9.07 16.53 -12.23
N PRO A 153 -9.22 17.83 -11.93
CA PRO A 153 -10.27 18.33 -11.03
C PRO A 153 -11.67 17.82 -11.39
N GLU A 154 -12.00 17.77 -12.68
CA GLU A 154 -13.29 17.31 -13.21
C GLU A 154 -13.53 15.80 -13.05
N LYS A 155 -12.48 15.01 -12.78
CA LYS A 155 -12.55 13.57 -12.55
C LYS A 155 -12.45 13.20 -11.07
N LYS A 156 -11.96 14.11 -10.25
CA LYS A 156 -11.62 13.90 -8.84
C LYS A 156 -12.76 13.31 -8.03
N GLN A 157 -13.94 13.91 -8.06
CA GLN A 157 -15.09 13.43 -7.29
C GLN A 157 -15.51 12.01 -7.70
N THR A 158 -15.55 11.72 -9.00
CA THR A 158 -15.89 10.37 -9.51
C THR A 158 -14.87 9.34 -9.05
N PHE A 159 -13.59 9.70 -9.07
CA PHE A 159 -12.51 8.84 -8.62
C PHE A 159 -12.56 8.60 -7.10
N LEU A 160 -12.74 9.65 -6.30
CA LEU A 160 -12.87 9.54 -4.85
C LEU A 160 -14.07 8.70 -4.42
N ASN A 161 -15.22 8.83 -5.10
CA ASN A 161 -16.39 7.99 -4.87
C ASN A 161 -16.09 6.50 -5.16
N ALA A 162 -15.33 6.21 -6.22
CA ALA A 162 -14.90 4.85 -6.54
C ALA A 162 -13.95 4.29 -5.47
N LEU A 163 -13.02 5.09 -4.96
CA LEU A 163 -12.14 4.70 -3.85
C LEU A 163 -12.92 4.45 -2.57
N ALA A 164 -13.86 5.33 -2.21
CA ALA A 164 -14.73 5.15 -1.04
C ALA A 164 -15.48 3.81 -1.12
N LYS A 165 -16.01 3.47 -2.31
CA LYS A 165 -16.65 2.18 -2.55
C LYS A 165 -15.74 0.97 -2.39
N ILE A 166 -14.48 1.09 -2.78
CA ILE A 166 -13.48 0.04 -2.55
C ILE A 166 -13.17 -0.06 -1.06
N HIS A 167 -12.97 1.07 -0.38
CA HIS A 167 -12.61 1.13 1.03
C HIS A 167 -13.71 0.51 1.92
N VAL A 168 -14.98 0.82 1.65
CA VAL A 168 -16.15 0.22 2.32
C VAL A 168 -16.29 -1.28 2.03
N GLN A 169 -15.85 -1.77 0.88
CA GLN A 169 -15.83 -3.21 0.64
C GLN A 169 -14.71 -3.92 1.40
N LEU A 170 -13.53 -3.30 1.51
CA LEU A 170 -12.42 -3.81 2.31
C LEU A 170 -12.76 -3.87 3.80
N SER A 171 -13.49 -2.87 4.31
CA SER A 171 -13.88 -2.81 5.73
C SER A 171 -14.76 -3.98 6.17
N LYS A 172 -15.45 -4.62 5.22
CA LYS A 172 -16.31 -5.79 5.45
C LYS A 172 -15.56 -7.12 5.40
N VAL A 173 -14.35 -7.15 4.85
CA VAL A 173 -13.52 -8.36 4.86
C VAL A 173 -12.69 -8.35 6.13
N GLN A 174 -13.24 -8.93 7.19
CA GLN A 174 -12.65 -8.89 8.52
C GLN A 174 -12.16 -10.27 8.95
N LEU A 175 -11.01 -10.30 9.62
CA LEU A 175 -10.35 -11.50 10.11
C LEU A 175 -10.21 -11.47 11.64
N PRO A 176 -10.13 -12.64 12.32
CA PRO A 176 -10.13 -12.71 13.79
C PRO A 176 -8.82 -12.26 14.45
N LYS A 177 -7.71 -12.14 13.69
CA LYS A 177 -6.41 -11.68 14.18
C LYS A 177 -5.85 -10.56 13.31
N ILE A 178 -4.83 -9.87 13.78
CA ILE A 178 -4.05 -8.92 12.99
C ILE A 178 -2.86 -9.67 12.39
N GLY A 179 -2.73 -9.65 11.06
CA GLY A 179 -1.73 -10.47 10.38
C GLY A 179 -1.96 -10.65 8.88
N THR A 180 -0.99 -11.27 8.22
CA THR A 180 -1.03 -11.61 6.78
C THR A 180 -1.88 -12.86 6.54
N VAL A 181 -2.31 -13.07 5.29
CA VAL A 181 -3.09 -14.25 4.88
C VAL A 181 -2.14 -15.35 4.37
N LEU A 182 -1.71 -16.27 5.25
CA LEU A 182 -0.72 -17.30 4.89
C LEU A 182 -1.27 -18.40 3.99
N SER A 183 -2.53 -18.77 4.18
CA SER A 183 -3.19 -19.83 3.40
C SER A 183 -4.71 -19.68 3.46
N MET A 184 -5.37 -20.26 2.47
CA MET A 184 -6.83 -20.37 2.38
C MET A 184 -7.23 -21.82 2.62
N ASN A 185 -8.14 -22.05 3.57
CA ASN A 185 -8.71 -23.36 3.82
C ASN A 185 -9.83 -23.67 2.80
N PRO A 186 -10.15 -24.96 2.57
CA PRO A 186 -11.22 -25.35 1.65
C PRO A 186 -12.61 -24.83 2.04
N ASP A 187 -12.83 -24.54 3.33
CA ASP A 187 -14.08 -23.98 3.85
C ASP A 187 -14.20 -22.45 3.67
N GLY A 188 -13.18 -21.81 3.07
CA GLY A 188 -13.13 -20.37 2.84
C GLY A 188 -12.66 -19.55 4.05
N THR A 189 -12.27 -20.19 5.15
CA THR A 189 -11.52 -19.53 6.22
C THR A 189 -10.04 -19.38 5.82
N CYS A 190 -9.30 -18.51 6.50
CA CYS A 190 -7.88 -18.31 6.23
C CYS A 190 -7.03 -18.51 7.48
N GLN A 191 -5.81 -19.00 7.27
CA GLN A 191 -4.79 -19.02 8.32
C GLN A 191 -4.04 -17.69 8.29
N GLN A 192 -4.00 -17.02 9.43
CA GLN A 192 -3.28 -15.75 9.57
C GLN A 192 -1.86 -15.96 10.09
N GLY A 193 -0.94 -15.14 9.60
CA GLY A 193 0.49 -15.19 9.91
C GLY A 193 1.09 -13.87 10.35
N PRO A 194 2.42 -13.88 10.59
CA PRO A 194 3.14 -12.69 10.97
C PRO A 194 3.17 -11.65 9.85
N ILE A 195 3.23 -10.38 10.24
CA ILE A 195 3.52 -9.26 9.37
C ILE A 195 5.06 -9.18 9.21
N PRO A 196 5.60 -9.17 7.98
CA PRO A 196 7.04 -9.09 7.75
C PRO A 196 7.70 -7.92 8.50
N GLY A 197 8.76 -8.21 9.25
CA GLY A 197 9.49 -7.23 10.07
C GLY A 197 8.81 -6.83 11.39
N LEU A 198 7.56 -7.21 11.62
CA LEU A 198 6.78 -6.83 12.81
C LEU A 198 6.42 -8.03 13.71
N GLY A 199 6.09 -9.19 13.14
CA GLY A 199 5.69 -10.40 13.87
C GLY A 199 4.17 -10.62 13.89
N GLY A 200 3.69 -11.43 14.83
CA GLY A 200 2.27 -11.84 14.92
C GLY A 200 2.03 -13.29 14.45
N PRO A 201 0.79 -13.68 14.12
CA PRO A 201 -0.41 -12.84 14.12
C PRO A 201 -0.80 -12.41 15.54
N PHE A 202 -1.34 -11.21 15.70
CA PHE A 202 -1.75 -10.66 17.00
C PHE A 202 -3.23 -10.88 17.23
N THR A 203 -3.61 -11.18 18.47
CA THR A 203 -5.01 -11.35 18.86
C THR A 203 -5.65 -10.04 19.26
N THR A 204 -4.85 -9.04 19.62
CA THR A 204 -5.34 -7.70 19.97
C THR A 204 -4.60 -6.58 19.26
N ALA A 205 -5.27 -5.42 19.13
CA ALA A 205 -4.64 -4.20 18.64
C ALA A 205 -3.54 -3.70 19.60
N THR A 206 -3.73 -3.89 20.90
CA THR A 206 -2.71 -3.62 21.95
C THR A 206 -1.41 -4.37 21.65
N GLU A 207 -1.48 -5.69 21.42
CA GLU A 207 -0.31 -6.51 21.06
C GLU A 207 0.38 -6.00 19.78
N PHE A 208 -0.40 -5.55 18.79
CA PHE A 208 0.13 -4.96 17.57
C PHE A 208 0.88 -3.64 17.84
N PHE A 209 0.32 -2.72 18.63
CA PHE A 209 0.98 -1.44 18.96
C PHE A 209 2.22 -1.64 19.81
N GLU A 210 2.20 -2.57 20.76
CA GLU A 210 3.39 -2.98 21.51
C GLU A 210 4.47 -3.54 20.59
N ALA A 211 4.12 -4.45 19.68
CA ALA A 211 5.06 -5.02 18.72
C ALA A 211 5.63 -3.94 17.77
N TRP A 212 4.79 -3.00 17.33
CA TRP A 212 5.19 -1.87 16.48
C TRP A 212 6.19 -1.00 17.23
N SER A 213 5.89 -0.61 18.46
CA SER A 213 6.78 0.22 19.28
C SER A 213 8.15 -0.41 19.53
N ALA A 214 8.20 -1.74 19.66
CA ALA A 214 9.42 -2.48 19.94
C ALA A 214 10.33 -2.66 18.70
N ARG A 215 9.76 -2.63 17.49
CA ARG A 215 10.46 -3.01 16.25
C ARG A 215 10.62 -1.87 15.25
N VAL A 216 9.79 -0.83 15.34
CA VAL A 216 9.82 0.27 14.40
C VAL A 216 11.19 0.97 14.43
N LYS A 217 11.68 1.31 13.25
CA LYS A 217 12.84 2.18 13.06
C LYS A 217 12.39 3.39 12.28
N PHE A 218 12.93 4.55 12.63
CA PHE A 218 12.74 5.74 11.83
C PHE A 218 13.43 5.55 10.48
N GLY A 219 12.79 5.99 9.39
CA GLY A 219 13.27 5.73 8.02
C GLY A 219 14.59 6.41 7.62
N LYS A 220 15.16 7.25 8.50
CA LYS A 220 16.43 7.96 8.29
C LYS A 220 17.37 7.72 9.46
N SER A 221 18.68 7.85 9.23
CA SER A 221 19.66 7.93 10.31
C SER A 221 19.49 9.23 11.11
N ASP A 222 20.03 9.26 12.33
CA ASP A 222 20.01 10.48 13.16
C ASP A 222 20.70 11.66 12.47
N GLU A 223 21.84 11.41 11.80
CA GLU A 223 22.56 12.41 11.00
C GLU A 223 21.68 12.99 9.88
N GLN A 224 20.99 12.12 9.12
CA GLN A 224 20.08 12.54 8.05
C GLN A 224 18.87 13.31 8.58
N LEU A 225 18.33 12.89 9.73
CA LEU A 225 17.22 13.58 10.39
C LEU A 225 17.63 14.98 10.83
N ARG A 226 18.76 15.11 11.54
CA ARG A 226 19.29 16.39 12.02
C ARG A 226 19.58 17.34 10.86
N ALA A 227 20.23 16.84 9.80
CA ALA A 227 20.50 17.61 8.59
C ALA A 227 19.20 18.13 7.92
N ALA A 228 18.15 17.31 7.89
CA ALA A 228 16.86 17.70 7.29
C ALA A 228 16.00 18.62 8.19
N SER A 229 16.37 18.81 9.44
CA SER A 229 15.56 19.50 10.46
C SER A 229 16.01 20.93 10.77
N GLY A 230 17.15 21.37 10.23
CA GLY A 230 17.66 22.73 10.39
C GLY A 230 17.78 23.15 11.85
N GLN A 231 17.32 24.37 12.18
CA GLN A 231 17.39 24.92 13.54
C GLN A 231 16.57 24.14 14.59
N HIS A 232 15.67 23.25 14.17
CA HIS A 232 14.81 22.44 15.05
C HIS A 232 15.32 20.99 15.22
N ALA A 233 16.57 20.72 14.84
CA ALA A 233 17.13 19.37 14.83
C ALA A 233 17.03 18.65 16.19
N ASP A 234 17.36 19.32 17.29
CA ASP A 234 17.32 18.71 18.62
C ASP A 234 15.89 18.38 19.06
N ASP A 235 14.94 19.31 18.87
CA ASP A 235 13.54 19.11 19.23
C ASP A 235 12.89 17.99 18.41
N ILE A 236 13.13 17.97 17.09
CA ILE A 236 12.60 16.94 16.20
C ILE A 236 13.23 15.58 16.52
N ALA A 237 14.53 15.51 16.75
CA ALA A 237 15.21 14.27 17.13
C ALA A 237 14.67 13.74 18.47
N TYR A 238 14.52 14.60 19.48
CA TYR A 238 13.94 14.24 20.76
C TYR A 238 12.51 13.71 20.61
N SER A 239 11.65 14.47 19.93
CA SER A 239 10.26 14.08 19.65
C SER A 239 10.16 12.74 18.91
N THR A 240 11.02 12.52 17.91
CA THR A 240 11.09 11.26 17.15
C THR A 240 11.48 10.09 18.06
N SER A 241 12.45 10.29 18.96
CA SER A 241 12.91 9.25 19.88
C SER A 241 11.86 8.85 20.94
N LEU A 242 10.99 9.80 21.31
CA LEU A 242 9.96 9.60 22.34
C LEU A 242 8.73 8.89 21.80
N PHE A 243 8.47 8.99 20.49
CA PHE A 243 7.23 8.51 19.87
C PHE A 243 6.99 7.00 20.07
N PRO A 244 7.91 6.08 19.72
CA PRO A 244 7.69 4.66 19.96
C PRO A 244 7.47 4.33 21.45
N GLN A 245 8.21 4.98 22.35
CA GLN A 245 8.06 4.77 23.79
C GLN A 245 6.67 5.18 24.29
N THR A 246 6.11 6.25 23.71
CA THR A 246 4.78 6.75 24.07
C THR A 246 3.68 5.85 23.50
N ILE A 247 3.82 5.38 22.26
CA ILE A 247 2.92 4.36 21.68
C ILE A 247 2.87 3.12 22.56
N LYS A 248 4.04 2.64 23.03
CA LYS A 248 4.09 1.50 23.94
C LYS A 248 3.30 1.73 25.23
N LYS A 249 3.45 2.91 25.84
CA LYS A 249 2.76 3.28 27.10
C LYS A 249 1.24 3.40 26.92
N LEU A 250 0.78 3.72 25.72
CA LEU A 250 -0.62 3.93 25.42
C LEU A 250 -1.28 2.75 24.71
N ALA A 251 -0.56 1.66 24.45
CA ALA A 251 -1.00 0.59 23.56
C ALA A 251 -2.39 0.05 23.89
N ASP A 252 -2.71 -0.07 25.18
CA ASP A 252 -4.00 -0.53 25.74
C ASP A 252 -5.15 0.48 25.61
N LYS A 253 -4.83 1.73 25.26
CA LYS A 253 -5.77 2.86 25.12
C LYS A 253 -5.94 3.35 23.69
N LEU A 254 -5.05 2.96 22.78
CA LEU A 254 -5.08 3.45 21.40
C LEU A 254 -6.27 2.90 20.60
N SER A 255 -6.69 1.66 20.90
CA SER A 255 -7.72 0.99 20.11
C SER A 255 -9.13 1.15 20.66
N VAL A 256 -10.11 1.33 19.78
CA VAL A 256 -11.54 1.20 20.13
C VAL A 256 -12.09 -0.20 20.03
N CYS A 257 -11.38 -1.06 19.30
CA CYS A 257 -11.85 -2.39 18.97
C CYS A 257 -10.68 -3.36 19.16
N ASP A 258 -10.22 -3.46 20.41
CA ASP A 258 -8.97 -4.14 20.75
C ASP A 258 -8.98 -5.61 20.34
N HIS A 259 -10.12 -6.29 20.45
CA HIS A 259 -10.28 -7.72 20.10
C HIS A 259 -10.81 -7.96 18.68
N GLY A 260 -10.92 -6.92 17.86
CA GLY A 260 -11.42 -7.01 16.50
C GLY A 260 -12.92 -7.34 16.40
N PRO A 261 -13.38 -7.90 15.26
CA PRO A 261 -12.58 -8.39 14.15
C PRO A 261 -11.90 -7.26 13.34
N PHE A 262 -10.87 -7.63 12.57
CA PHE A 262 -9.91 -6.69 11.95
C PHE A 262 -10.05 -6.66 10.43
N PRO A 263 -10.30 -5.49 9.80
CA PRO A 263 -10.45 -5.38 8.36
C PRO A 263 -9.13 -5.60 7.60
N ILE A 264 -9.21 -6.15 6.38
CA ILE A 264 -8.06 -6.24 5.47
C ILE A 264 -7.69 -4.85 4.97
N CYS A 265 -6.52 -4.38 5.39
CA CYS A 265 -5.88 -3.18 4.87
C CYS A 265 -4.98 -3.53 3.67
N HIS A 266 -4.96 -2.68 2.64
CA HIS A 266 -4.09 -2.83 1.48
C HIS A 266 -2.61 -2.53 1.80
N GLY A 267 -2.35 -1.66 2.78
CA GLY A 267 -1.00 -1.23 3.16
C GLY A 267 -0.39 -0.10 2.31
N ASP A 268 -0.91 0.15 1.11
CA ASP A 268 -0.46 1.20 0.17
C ASP A 268 -1.64 1.71 -0.69
N PHE A 269 -2.78 1.97 -0.04
CA PHE A 269 -4.02 2.32 -0.75
C PHE A 269 -3.98 3.76 -1.27
N GLY A 270 -4.01 3.93 -2.58
CA GLY A 270 -4.06 5.24 -3.22
C GLY A 270 -3.86 5.14 -4.72
N HIS A 271 -4.01 6.27 -5.42
CA HIS A 271 -3.90 6.35 -6.89
C HIS A 271 -2.66 5.68 -7.52
N ASN A 272 -1.55 5.52 -6.79
CA ASN A 272 -0.37 4.76 -7.22
C ASN A 272 -0.65 3.28 -7.51
N ASN A 273 -1.67 2.70 -6.88
CA ASN A 273 -2.05 1.29 -7.00
C ASN A 273 -3.45 1.09 -7.59
N ILE A 274 -4.01 2.13 -8.23
CA ILE A 274 -5.32 2.10 -8.87
C ILE A 274 -5.14 2.30 -10.37
N ILE A 275 -5.49 1.27 -11.14
CA ILE A 275 -5.49 1.32 -12.60
C ILE A 275 -6.78 2.00 -13.06
N VAL A 276 -6.66 3.05 -13.86
CA VAL A 276 -7.78 3.76 -14.46
C VAL A 276 -7.72 3.79 -15.98
N ASP A 277 -8.87 3.89 -16.64
CA ASP A 277 -8.96 4.24 -18.06
C ASP A 277 -8.76 5.75 -18.29
N ASP A 278 -8.80 6.18 -19.55
CA ASP A 278 -8.63 7.60 -19.93
C ASP A 278 -9.72 8.52 -19.38
N ASN A 279 -10.84 7.97 -18.90
CA ASN A 279 -11.93 8.71 -18.25
C ASN A 279 -11.82 8.69 -16.72
N TYR A 280 -10.73 8.18 -16.15
CA TYR A 280 -10.52 7.97 -14.71
C TYR A 280 -11.50 6.96 -14.08
N LYS A 281 -12.08 6.06 -14.89
CA LYS A 281 -12.85 4.93 -14.36
C LYS A 281 -11.89 3.89 -13.81
N VAL A 282 -12.11 3.47 -12.57
CA VAL A 282 -11.32 2.40 -11.92
C VAL A 282 -11.52 1.07 -12.65
N LEU A 283 -10.42 0.50 -13.14
CA LEU A 283 -10.36 -0.80 -13.79
C LEU A 283 -9.79 -1.89 -12.89
N GLY A 284 -8.97 -1.52 -11.91
CA GLY A 284 -8.33 -2.49 -11.02
C GLY A 284 -7.60 -1.88 -9.83
N VAL A 285 -7.53 -2.64 -8.74
CA VAL A 285 -6.66 -2.41 -7.58
C VAL A 285 -5.56 -3.47 -7.61
N ILE A 286 -4.31 -3.02 -7.55
CA ILE A 286 -3.12 -3.86 -7.71
C ILE A 286 -2.16 -3.71 -6.52
N ASP A 287 -1.12 -4.54 -6.51
CA ASP A 287 -0.03 -4.49 -5.52
C ASP A 287 -0.50 -4.74 -4.07
N TRP A 288 -0.88 -5.99 -3.79
CA TRP A 288 -1.37 -6.41 -2.48
C TRP A 288 -0.24 -6.97 -1.59
N GLU A 289 1.04 -6.69 -1.91
CA GLU A 289 2.18 -7.24 -1.19
C GLU A 289 2.27 -6.75 0.27
N GLY A 290 1.76 -5.55 0.52
CA GLY A 290 1.69 -4.93 1.85
C GLY A 290 0.40 -5.23 2.63
N ALA A 291 -0.48 -6.08 2.11
CA ALA A 291 -1.81 -6.26 2.68
C ALA A 291 -1.82 -7.17 3.93
N PHE A 292 -2.61 -6.78 4.92
CA PHE A 292 -2.78 -7.52 6.17
C PHE A 292 -4.09 -7.11 6.85
N ALA A 293 -4.63 -7.98 7.72
CA ALA A 293 -5.72 -7.59 8.63
C ALA A 293 -5.15 -6.65 9.70
N ALA A 294 -5.70 -5.45 9.82
CA ALA A 294 -5.11 -4.35 10.61
C ALA A 294 -6.06 -3.87 11.73
N PRO A 295 -5.54 -3.24 12.79
CA PRO A 295 -6.37 -2.45 13.70
C PRO A 295 -7.20 -1.42 12.94
N TRP A 296 -8.39 -1.09 13.45
CA TRP A 296 -9.27 -0.07 12.84
C TRP A 296 -8.60 1.30 12.77
N GLU A 297 -7.69 1.59 13.70
CA GLU A 297 -6.90 2.82 13.71
C GLU A 297 -6.00 2.92 12.47
N ILE A 298 -5.39 1.80 12.04
CA ILE A 298 -4.52 1.75 10.87
C ILE A 298 -5.33 1.66 9.57
N PHE A 299 -6.45 0.93 9.61
CA PHE A 299 -7.34 0.81 8.46
C PHE A 299 -8.05 2.12 8.13
N GLY A 300 -8.44 2.90 9.15
CA GLY A 300 -9.11 4.19 9.02
C GLY A 300 -8.20 5.36 8.60
N ASP A 301 -7.08 5.11 7.93
CA ASP A 301 -6.29 6.19 7.31
C ASP A 301 -6.87 6.55 5.93
N PHE A 302 -6.62 7.78 5.49
CA PHE A 302 -7.07 8.22 4.17
C PHE A 302 -6.23 7.58 3.06
N PRO A 303 -6.82 7.37 1.86
CA PRO A 303 -6.04 7.02 0.67
C PRO A 303 -4.87 7.99 0.48
N LEU A 304 -3.73 7.51 -0.02
CA LEU A 304 -2.49 8.29 -0.06
C LEU A 304 -2.59 9.59 -0.86
N ASN A 305 -3.48 9.67 -1.87
CA ASN A 305 -3.74 10.93 -2.59
C ASN A 305 -4.44 12.01 -1.74
N LEU A 306 -5.03 11.63 -0.60
CA LEU A 306 -5.66 12.49 0.38
C LEU A 306 -4.80 12.65 1.65
N SER A 307 -3.61 12.06 1.70
CA SER A 307 -2.77 12.16 2.89
C SER A 307 -2.25 13.58 3.08
N ILE A 308 -2.42 14.07 4.30
CA ILE A 308 -1.85 15.32 4.80
C ILE A 308 -0.88 15.01 5.93
N VAL A 309 0.09 15.89 6.16
CA VAL A 309 0.91 15.82 7.37
C VAL A 309 0.01 16.24 8.54
N PRO A 310 -0.07 15.46 9.63
CA PRO A 310 -0.78 15.87 10.83
C PRO A 310 -0.32 17.27 11.26
N PRO A 311 -1.22 18.26 11.43
CA PRO A 311 -0.83 19.62 11.79
C PRO A 311 0.04 19.69 13.05
N ALA A 312 -0.21 18.79 14.01
CA ALA A 312 0.57 18.69 15.24
C ALA A 312 2.06 18.35 15.02
N MET A 313 2.40 17.62 13.96
CA MET A 313 3.80 17.25 13.65
C MET A 313 4.45 18.17 12.61
N ASP A 314 3.67 19.01 11.94
CA ASP A 314 4.13 19.89 10.88
C ASP A 314 4.70 21.21 11.44
N VAL A 315 5.22 22.06 10.56
CA VAL A 315 5.80 23.35 10.96
C VAL A 315 4.70 24.35 11.35
N PRO A 316 4.78 25.02 12.53
CA PRO A 316 3.72 25.91 12.99
C PRO A 316 3.39 27.06 12.03
N TRP A 317 4.40 27.57 11.31
CA TRP A 317 4.21 28.70 10.39
C TRP A 317 3.45 28.34 9.10
N ALA A 318 3.21 27.05 8.82
CA ALA A 318 2.37 26.61 7.71
C ALA A 318 0.87 26.85 7.94
N TYR A 319 0.47 27.20 9.17
CA TYR A 319 -0.92 27.40 9.56
C TYR A 319 -1.15 28.84 10.05
N ASN A 320 -2.39 29.30 9.94
CA ASN A 320 -2.88 30.56 10.49
C ASN A 320 -3.14 30.42 12.00
N GLU A 321 -3.43 31.54 12.67
CA GLU A 321 -3.72 31.55 14.12
C GLU A 321 -4.97 30.73 14.49
N ASP A 322 -5.92 30.58 13.57
CA ASP A 322 -7.12 29.75 13.73
C ASP A 322 -6.86 28.25 13.43
N GLY A 323 -5.62 27.87 13.09
CA GLY A 323 -5.24 26.51 12.73
C GLY A 323 -5.52 26.11 11.28
N SER A 324 -6.09 27.01 10.46
CA SER A 324 -6.30 26.74 9.04
C SER A 324 -4.97 26.72 8.27
N PRO A 325 -4.80 25.84 7.27
CA PRO A 325 -3.58 25.81 6.47
C PRO A 325 -3.46 27.05 5.58
N LYS A 326 -2.26 27.62 5.48
CA LYS A 326 -1.99 28.76 4.58
C LYS A 326 -1.92 28.38 3.11
N SER A 327 -1.51 27.14 2.82
CA SER A 327 -1.43 26.64 1.46
C SER A 327 -2.82 26.27 0.95
N ALA A 328 -3.22 26.85 -0.18
CA ALA A 328 -4.48 26.53 -0.85
C ALA A 328 -4.58 25.03 -1.20
N ASP A 329 -3.46 24.39 -1.57
CA ASP A 329 -3.44 22.96 -1.87
C ASP A 329 -3.71 22.11 -0.64
N VAL A 330 -3.18 22.51 0.52
CA VAL A 330 -3.42 21.81 1.79
C VAL A 330 -4.86 22.05 2.25
N ALA A 331 -5.37 23.28 2.14
CA ALA A 331 -6.77 23.60 2.42
C ALA A 331 -7.72 22.75 1.56
N GLN A 332 -7.43 22.63 0.26
CA GLN A 332 -8.21 21.80 -0.64
C GLN A 332 -8.16 20.32 -0.24
N ARG A 333 -7.01 19.80 0.19
CA ARG A 333 -6.91 18.41 0.66
C ARG A 333 -7.76 18.14 1.91
N PHE A 334 -7.87 19.09 2.84
CA PHE A 334 -8.79 18.96 3.96
C PHE A 334 -10.24 18.90 3.49
N ALA A 335 -10.64 19.78 2.57
CA ALA A 335 -11.98 19.73 1.98
C ALA A 335 -12.23 18.38 1.26
N ASP A 336 -11.23 17.85 0.55
CA ASP A 336 -11.34 16.55 -0.10
C ASP A 336 -11.47 15.39 0.88
N GLN A 337 -10.85 15.48 2.07
CA GLN A 337 -11.01 14.49 3.14
C GLN A 337 -12.45 14.52 3.67
N GLU A 338 -13.04 15.69 3.88
CA GLU A 338 -14.44 15.83 4.29
C GLU A 338 -15.40 15.25 3.24
N GLU A 339 -15.19 15.57 1.96
CA GLU A 339 -15.95 14.99 0.85
C GLU A 339 -15.80 13.46 0.78
N TYR A 340 -14.59 12.95 1.01
CA TYR A 340 -14.32 11.52 1.02
C TYR A 340 -15.04 10.79 2.16
N VAL A 341 -15.04 11.37 3.37
CA VAL A 341 -15.81 10.85 4.51
C VAL A 341 -17.30 10.80 4.16
N ALA A 342 -17.84 11.86 3.55
CA ALA A 342 -19.23 11.89 3.12
C ALA A 342 -19.55 10.79 2.09
N ALA A 343 -18.66 10.57 1.11
CA ALA A 343 -18.80 9.50 0.13
C ALA A 343 -18.75 8.10 0.76
N VAL A 344 -17.88 7.89 1.76
CA VAL A 344 -17.82 6.64 2.54
C VAL A 344 -19.14 6.42 3.28
N LYS A 345 -19.66 7.43 3.98
CA LYS A 345 -20.95 7.35 4.69
C LYS A 345 -22.08 7.00 3.74
N GLU A 346 -22.13 7.62 2.57
CA GLU A 346 -23.15 7.32 1.58
C GLU A 346 -23.09 5.86 1.12
N GLU A 347 -21.90 5.32 0.89
CA GLU A 347 -21.75 3.92 0.46
C GLU A 347 -22.01 2.91 1.59
N GLU A 348 -21.63 3.22 2.83
CA GLU A 348 -22.00 2.42 4.01
C GLU A 348 -23.53 2.33 4.16
N ASN A 349 -24.23 3.46 3.99
CA ASN A 349 -25.69 3.53 4.00
C ASN A 349 -26.32 2.68 2.89
N ARG A 350 -25.85 2.80 1.64
CA ARG A 350 -26.33 1.98 0.51
C ARG A 350 -26.11 0.49 0.74
N SER A 351 -25.05 0.15 1.44
CA SER A 351 -24.66 -1.22 1.76
C SER A 351 -25.42 -1.84 2.93
N GLY A 352 -26.23 -1.07 3.66
CA GLY A 352 -26.85 -1.50 4.92
C GLY A 352 -25.82 -1.84 6.01
N GLY A 353 -24.62 -1.25 5.93
CA GLY A 353 -23.50 -1.53 6.83
C GLY A 353 -23.51 -0.68 8.09
N VAL A 354 -22.68 -1.04 9.06
CA VAL A 354 -22.36 -0.22 10.23
C VAL A 354 -21.33 0.84 9.83
N HIS A 355 -21.44 2.04 10.38
CA HIS A 355 -20.59 3.20 10.08
C HIS A 355 -19.15 3.12 10.62
N GLN A 356 -18.55 1.93 10.68
CA GLN A 356 -17.25 1.73 11.32
C GLN A 356 -16.11 2.45 10.60
N LEU A 357 -16.13 2.49 9.26
CA LEU A 357 -15.06 3.15 8.51
C LEU A 357 -15.23 4.66 8.52
N SER A 358 -16.44 5.18 8.33
CA SER A 358 -16.65 6.63 8.43
C SER A 358 -16.37 7.17 9.83
N GLU A 359 -16.79 6.48 10.89
CA GLU A 359 -16.44 6.85 12.28
C GLU A 359 -14.93 6.82 12.52
N ALA A 360 -14.20 5.85 11.95
CA ALA A 360 -12.75 5.80 12.03
C ALA A 360 -12.08 6.99 11.32
N LEU A 361 -12.55 7.34 10.11
CA LEU A 361 -12.02 8.46 9.33
C LEU A 361 -12.36 9.84 9.94
N GLU A 362 -13.50 9.96 10.62
CA GLU A 362 -13.90 11.20 11.32
C GLU A 362 -13.12 11.43 12.61
N ASN A 363 -12.54 10.38 13.19
CA ASN A 363 -11.71 10.51 14.37
C ASN A 363 -10.33 11.07 13.99
N SER A 364 -10.22 12.40 13.97
CA SER A 364 -8.99 13.11 13.60
C SER A 364 -7.76 12.70 14.43
N GLU A 365 -7.93 12.33 15.71
CA GLU A 365 -6.81 11.91 16.56
C GLU A 365 -6.21 10.58 16.09
N ARG A 366 -7.07 9.59 15.82
CA ARG A 366 -6.66 8.27 15.33
C ARG A 366 -6.14 8.33 13.90
N GLN A 367 -6.78 9.11 13.05
CA GLN A 367 -6.31 9.34 11.68
C GLN A 367 -4.91 9.94 11.69
N GLN A 368 -4.68 10.98 12.50
CA GLN A 368 -3.37 11.62 12.63
C GLN A 368 -2.32 10.66 13.20
N LEU A 369 -2.71 9.81 14.16
CA LEU A 369 -1.85 8.77 14.71
C LEU A 369 -1.42 7.77 13.63
N ALA A 370 -2.36 7.22 12.85
CA ALA A 370 -2.08 6.26 11.80
C ALA A 370 -1.17 6.83 10.72
N THR A 371 -1.48 8.05 10.24
CA THR A 371 -0.61 8.77 9.32
C THR A 371 0.77 9.01 9.92
N ALA A 372 0.87 9.42 11.20
CA ALA A 372 2.17 9.63 11.86
C ALA A 372 2.98 8.32 11.94
N MET A 373 2.36 7.19 12.28
CA MET A 373 3.04 5.89 12.31
C MET A 373 3.61 5.49 10.94
N ARG A 374 2.89 5.80 9.85
CA ARG A 374 3.39 5.59 8.48
C ARG A 374 4.54 6.53 8.15
N LEU A 375 4.37 7.84 8.35
CA LEU A 375 5.39 8.85 8.06
C LEU A 375 6.67 8.65 8.88
N PHE A 376 6.57 8.08 10.07
CA PHE A 376 7.72 7.70 10.91
C PHE A 376 8.59 6.65 10.22
N ARG A 377 7.95 5.61 9.66
CA ARG A 377 8.65 4.57 8.89
C ARG A 377 9.29 5.14 7.61
N ASP A 378 8.66 6.13 7.00
CA ASP A 378 9.18 6.84 5.81
C ASP A 378 10.31 7.82 6.16
N GLY A 379 10.59 8.04 7.45
CA GLY A 379 11.66 8.92 7.90
C GLY A 379 11.35 10.40 7.68
N LYS A 380 10.08 10.79 7.69
CA LYS A 380 9.68 12.20 7.56
C LYS A 380 10.03 12.96 8.84
N PRO A 381 10.82 14.04 8.80
CA PRO A 381 11.04 14.90 9.97
C PRO A 381 9.73 15.53 10.46
N GLY A 382 9.52 15.57 11.78
CA GLY A 382 8.35 16.21 12.39
C GLY A 382 8.24 15.98 13.89
N TRP A 383 7.34 16.71 14.55
CA TRP A 383 7.10 16.61 15.99
C TRP A 383 6.11 15.48 16.35
N TYR A 384 6.52 14.23 16.14
CA TYR A 384 5.73 13.04 16.47
C TYR A 384 5.15 12.98 17.90
N SER A 385 5.86 13.49 18.92
CA SER A 385 5.36 13.47 20.30
C SER A 385 4.07 14.28 20.46
N LYS A 386 3.92 15.37 19.71
CA LYS A 386 2.71 16.22 19.74
C LYS A 386 1.46 15.52 19.20
N VAL A 387 1.64 14.49 18.37
CA VAL A 387 0.50 13.68 17.88
C VAL A 387 -0.05 12.82 19.01
N VAL A 388 0.82 12.30 19.89
CA VAL A 388 0.43 11.40 20.98
C VAL A 388 0.08 12.10 22.29
N ASP A 389 0.49 13.37 22.46
CA ASP A 389 0.13 14.17 23.64
C ASP A 389 -1.40 14.26 23.86
N LYS A 390 -2.18 14.26 22.78
CA LYS A 390 -3.65 14.25 22.83
C LYS A 390 -4.23 13.03 23.56
N PHE A 391 -3.53 11.90 23.49
CA PHE A 391 -3.94 10.65 24.14
C PHE A 391 -3.47 10.54 25.60
N LEU A 392 -2.55 11.42 26.04
CA LEU A 392 -2.06 11.46 27.43
C LEU A 392 -2.99 12.25 28.36
N GLY A 393 -3.84 13.12 27.80
CA GLY A 393 -4.76 13.98 28.55
C GLY A 393 -6.12 13.38 28.89
N ASN A 394 -6.41 12.15 28.48
CA ASN A 394 -7.68 11.45 28.68
C ASN A 394 -7.60 10.30 29.70
#